data_AF-A0A7N2LHZ1-F1
#
_entry.id   AF-A0A7N2LHZ1-F1
#
_cell.length_a   1.000
_cell.length_b   1.000
_cell.length_c   1.000
_cell.angle_alpha   90.00
_cell.angle_beta   90.00
_cell.angle_gamma   90.00
#
_symmetry.space_group_name_H-M   'P 1'
#
loop_
_entity.id
_entity.type
_entity.pdbx_description
1 polymer ?
#
loop_
_entity_poly.entity_id
_entity_poly.type
_entity_poly.pdbx_seq_one_letter_code
_entity_poly.pdbx_strand_id
1 'polypeptide(L)'
;MDYYDGSGSSSDADFAVDTLTLGSTTSRPVPLPKSNIGCGHDNERFTNANCSGIVGLGRGAISLVSQLGSSIDGKFSYCLIPFTSHGNTTSKLNFGSNAVVSGSGAVSTPLVLGQDSYYYITLEAISVGRKIIDLTGASESGNLEKGITVTSLPEQLYPGFMSALKDEIHLPYVDDPTGQLILCYKSSLDDFRIPSITAHFTGADVELSSNHHLH
;
A
#
# COMPACT_ATOMS: atom_id res chain seq x y z
N MET A 1 15.81 14.48 14.39
CA MET A 1 15.22 13.19 13.99
C MET A 1 14.73 13.44 12.61
N ASP A 2 15.29 12.71 11.66
CA ASP A 2 15.07 13.04 10.27
C ASP A 2 14.11 11.99 9.75
N TYR A 3 12.98 12.44 9.21
CA TYR A 3 11.95 11.60 8.64
C TYR A 3 12.10 11.59 7.12
N TYR A 4 11.92 10.41 6.51
CA TYR A 4 11.88 10.23 5.07
C TYR A 4 10.74 9.25 4.73
N ASP A 5 9.83 9.64 3.84
CA ASP A 5 9.00 8.67 3.12
C ASP A 5 9.65 8.36 1.77
N GLY A 6 9.57 7.12 1.32
CA GLY A 6 10.18 6.68 0.06
C GLY A 6 9.72 7.43 -1.21
N SER A 7 8.80 8.39 -1.10
CA SER A 7 8.43 9.35 -2.15
C SER A 7 9.38 10.56 -2.26
N GLY A 8 10.36 10.68 -1.37
CA GLY A 8 11.31 11.78 -1.34
C GLY A 8 10.84 13.01 -0.56
N SER A 9 9.77 12.87 0.24
CA SER A 9 9.38 13.86 1.24
C SER A 9 10.16 13.61 2.53
N SER A 10 10.59 14.70 3.16
CA SER A 10 11.44 14.64 4.34
C SER A 10 11.12 15.74 5.32
N SER A 11 11.39 15.46 6.60
CA SER A 11 11.20 16.44 7.67
C SER A 11 12.36 16.38 8.64
N ASP A 12 12.94 17.54 8.96
CA ASP A 12 13.80 17.69 10.12
C ASP A 12 12.92 17.96 11.34
N ALA A 13 12.99 17.06 12.32
CA ALA A 13 12.10 17.07 13.48
C ALA A 13 12.86 16.99 14.81
N ASP A 14 12.35 17.70 15.80
CA ASP A 14 12.76 17.50 17.19
C ASP A 14 12.07 16.28 17.79
N PHE A 15 12.81 15.53 18.61
CA PHE A 15 12.24 14.42 19.35
C PHE A 15 11.47 14.93 20.57
N ALA A 16 10.21 14.54 20.69
CA ALA A 16 9.33 14.89 21.79
C ALA A 16 8.67 13.66 22.38
N VAL A 17 8.16 13.81 23.60
CA VAL A 17 7.42 12.78 24.32
C VAL A 17 6.13 13.40 24.85
N ASP A 18 4.99 12.83 24.47
CA ASP A 18 3.68 13.33 24.90
C ASP A 18 2.67 12.17 25.08
N THR A 19 1.39 12.48 25.26
CA THR A 19 0.30 11.52 25.40
C THR A 19 -0.53 11.48 24.12
N LEU A 20 -0.44 10.40 23.37
CA LEU A 20 -1.35 10.13 22.25
C LEU A 20 -2.65 9.53 22.79
N THR A 21 -3.81 9.99 22.34
CA THR A 21 -5.10 9.40 22.73
C THR A 21 -5.80 8.81 21.51
N LEU A 22 -6.12 7.52 21.55
CA LEU A 22 -6.81 6.81 20.47
C LEU A 22 -8.25 6.46 20.86
N GLY A 23 -9.13 6.37 19.85
CA GLY A 23 -10.47 5.82 20.05
C GLY A 23 -10.44 4.34 20.44
N SER A 24 -11.44 3.89 21.19
CA SER A 24 -11.62 2.48 21.56
C SER A 24 -12.98 1.97 21.13
N THR A 25 -13.06 0.65 20.91
CA THR A 25 -14.33 -0.08 20.73
C THR A 25 -15.19 -0.11 22.01
N THR A 26 -14.62 0.23 23.16
CA THR A 26 -15.34 0.33 24.45
C THR A 26 -15.93 1.73 24.70
N SER A 27 -15.98 2.59 23.68
CA SER A 27 -16.45 4.00 23.76
C SER A 27 -15.67 4.89 24.73
N ARG A 28 -14.54 4.42 25.27
CA ARG A 28 -13.64 5.19 26.13
C ARG A 28 -12.30 5.38 25.42
N PRO A 29 -11.86 6.62 25.15
CA PRO A 29 -10.54 6.85 24.56
C PRO A 29 -9.43 6.24 25.42
N VAL A 30 -8.40 5.72 24.75
CA VAL A 30 -7.24 5.08 25.38
C VAL A 30 -6.06 6.07 25.32
N PRO A 31 -5.62 6.62 26.46
CA PRO A 31 -4.41 7.42 26.52
C PRO A 31 -3.17 6.52 26.47
N LEU A 32 -2.18 6.95 25.71
CA LEU A 32 -0.88 6.32 25.52
C LEU A 32 0.18 7.31 26.02
N PRO A 33 0.40 7.37 27.35
CA PRO A 33 1.37 8.29 27.92
C PRO A 33 2.78 7.90 27.48
N LYS A 34 3.68 8.89 27.41
CA LYS A 34 5.08 8.71 27.00
C LYS A 34 5.22 8.17 25.57
N SER A 35 4.31 8.58 24.69
CA SER A 35 4.44 8.34 23.25
C SER A 35 5.55 9.21 22.68
N ASN A 36 6.49 8.60 21.97
CA ASN A 36 7.54 9.26 21.24
C ASN A 36 6.97 9.84 19.94
N ILE A 37 7.17 11.15 19.73
CA ILE A 37 6.63 11.90 18.59
C ILE A 37 7.74 12.79 18.02
N GLY A 38 7.76 12.98 16.69
CA GLY A 38 8.61 13.97 16.05
C GLY A 38 7.84 15.28 15.83
N CYS A 39 8.38 16.41 16.29
CA CYS A 39 7.87 17.75 16.00
C CYS A 39 8.60 18.30 14.77
N GLY A 40 7.97 18.21 13.60
CA GLY A 40 8.59 18.63 12.33
C GLY A 40 8.64 20.14 12.14
N HIS A 41 9.80 20.66 11.73
CA HIS A 41 10.03 22.09 11.48
C HIS A 41 10.23 22.37 9.98
N ASP A 42 11.23 21.73 9.38
CA ASP A 42 11.58 21.90 7.98
C ASP A 42 11.00 20.75 7.16
N ASN A 43 9.80 20.98 6.63
CA ASN A 43 8.96 19.98 6.00
C ASN A 43 9.01 20.11 4.47
N GLU A 44 9.73 19.22 3.80
CA GLU A 44 9.89 19.23 2.34
C GLU A 44 8.94 18.25 1.63
N ARG A 45 8.34 18.72 0.52
CA ARG A 45 7.50 17.91 -0.40
C ARG A 45 6.26 17.25 0.22
N PHE A 46 5.71 17.79 1.30
CA PHE A 46 4.39 17.42 1.79
C PHE A 46 3.30 18.22 1.07
N THR A 47 2.39 17.52 0.38
CA THR A 47 1.44 18.13 -0.56
C THR A 47 0.07 18.44 0.05
N ASN A 48 -0.21 18.00 1.28
CA ASN A 48 -1.52 18.18 1.92
C ASN A 48 -1.45 19.25 3.03
N ALA A 49 -1.89 20.46 2.70
CA ALA A 49 -1.94 21.59 3.64
C ALA A 49 -2.90 21.38 4.83
N ASN A 50 -3.81 20.40 4.76
CA ASN A 50 -4.76 20.09 5.84
C ASN A 50 -4.26 18.97 6.77
N CYS A 51 -3.02 18.52 6.60
CA CYS A 51 -2.43 17.48 7.44
C CYS A 51 -1.56 18.11 8.54
N SER A 52 -1.74 17.66 9.79
CA SER A 52 -0.93 18.13 10.93
C SER A 52 0.29 17.26 11.24
N GLY A 53 0.49 16.15 10.51
CA GLY A 53 1.63 15.26 10.72
C GLY A 53 1.42 13.87 10.12
N ILE A 54 2.36 12.96 10.39
CA ILE A 54 2.39 11.62 9.82
C ILE A 54 2.36 10.57 10.93
N VAL A 55 1.59 9.51 10.71
CA VAL A 55 1.56 8.35 11.59
C VAL A 55 2.39 7.23 10.97
N GLY A 56 3.55 6.95 11.55
CA GLY A 56 4.41 5.85 11.13
C GLY A 56 3.83 4.49 11.56
N LEU A 57 3.40 3.66 10.60
CA LEU A 57 2.89 2.31 10.84
C LEU A 57 3.91 1.19 10.53
N GLY A 58 5.13 1.55 10.09
CA GLY A 58 6.20 0.62 9.78
C GLY A 58 6.69 -0.20 10.98
N ARG A 59 7.71 -1.01 10.76
CA ARG A 59 8.36 -1.90 11.74
C ARG A 59 9.49 -1.22 12.52
N GLY A 60 9.65 0.09 12.37
CA GLY A 60 10.68 0.86 13.06
C GLY A 60 10.43 0.94 14.56
N ALA A 61 11.49 1.07 15.36
CA ALA A 61 11.40 1.03 16.83
C ALA A 61 10.49 2.11 17.45
N ILE A 62 10.36 3.25 16.77
CA ILE A 62 9.55 4.40 17.18
C ILE A 62 8.18 4.47 16.48
N SER A 63 7.84 3.50 15.62
CA SER A 63 6.55 3.50 14.94
C SER A 63 5.41 3.37 15.94
N LEU A 64 4.20 3.83 15.58
CA LEU A 64 3.04 3.68 16.44
C LEU A 64 2.76 2.19 16.77
N VAL A 65 2.97 1.31 15.80
CA VAL A 65 2.80 -0.15 15.97
C VAL A 65 3.78 -0.69 17.02
N SER A 66 5.06 -0.28 16.96
CA SER A 66 6.08 -0.68 17.93
C SER A 66 5.83 -0.08 19.33
N GLN A 67 5.38 1.17 19.40
CA GLN A 67 5.06 1.84 20.66
C GLN A 67 3.86 1.22 21.38
N LEU A 68 2.86 0.76 20.62
CA LEU A 68 1.73 -0.02 21.18
C LEU A 68 2.16 -1.44 21.60
N GLY A 69 3.14 -2.01 20.90
CA GLY A 69 3.83 -3.24 21.29
C GLY A 69 2.88 -4.41 21.58
N SER A 70 3.09 -5.07 22.72
CA SER A 70 2.31 -6.25 23.14
C SER A 70 0.82 -5.97 23.38
N SER A 71 0.42 -4.71 23.59
CA SER A 71 -1.01 -4.39 23.76
C SER A 71 -1.84 -4.66 22.51
N ILE A 72 -1.19 -4.73 21.34
CA ILE A 72 -1.83 -4.98 20.05
C ILE A 72 -1.23 -6.20 19.32
N ASP A 73 -0.28 -6.92 19.93
CA ASP A 73 0.50 -7.99 19.30
C ASP A 73 1.14 -7.63 17.94
N GLY A 74 1.46 -6.35 17.71
CA GLY A 74 1.91 -5.85 16.41
C GLY A 74 0.84 -5.93 15.28
N LYS A 75 -0.43 -6.17 15.60
CA LYS A 75 -1.52 -6.31 14.62
C LYS A 75 -2.21 -4.97 14.39
N PHE A 76 -2.30 -4.58 13.13
CA PHE A 76 -3.11 -3.45 12.68
C PHE A 76 -3.74 -3.77 11.33
N SER A 77 -4.85 -3.13 11.00
CA SER A 77 -5.47 -3.21 9.68
C SER A 77 -6.10 -1.89 9.31
N TYR A 78 -6.16 -1.60 8.01
CA TYR A 78 -6.82 -0.42 7.50
C TYR A 78 -7.79 -0.76 6.38
N CYS A 79 -8.92 -0.05 6.36
CA CYS A 79 -9.86 -0.03 5.26
C CYS A 79 -9.96 1.42 4.79
N LEU A 80 -9.22 1.74 3.73
CA LEU A 80 -9.18 3.07 3.15
C LEU A 80 -10.35 3.25 2.20
N ILE A 81 -11.08 4.36 2.33
CA ILE A 81 -12.04 4.76 1.31
C ILE A 81 -11.28 5.42 0.14
N PRO A 82 -11.82 5.37 -1.09
CA PRO A 82 -11.24 6.08 -2.23
C PRO A 82 -11.05 7.56 -1.92
N PHE A 83 -9.93 8.15 -2.35
CA PHE A 83 -9.62 9.56 -2.15
C PHE A 83 -10.69 10.50 -2.76
N THR A 84 -11.37 10.04 -3.80
CA THR A 84 -12.48 10.73 -4.48
C THR A 84 -13.83 10.60 -3.76
N SER A 85 -13.90 9.88 -2.63
CA SER A 85 -15.14 9.71 -1.88
C SER A 85 -15.58 11.04 -1.27
N HIS A 86 -16.81 11.44 -1.55
CA HIS A 86 -17.44 12.63 -0.96
C HIS A 86 -18.48 12.22 0.09
N GLY A 87 -18.55 12.95 1.20
CA GLY A 87 -19.53 12.74 2.28
C GLY A 87 -18.89 12.39 3.63
N ASN A 88 -19.72 11.90 4.57
CA ASN A 88 -19.33 11.65 5.97
C ASN A 88 -18.76 10.24 6.23
N THR A 89 -18.41 9.49 5.18
CA THR A 89 -17.81 8.16 5.32
C THR A 89 -16.34 8.31 5.73
N THR A 90 -15.88 7.49 6.67
CA THR A 90 -14.50 7.56 7.19
C THR A 90 -13.78 6.25 6.99
N SER A 91 -12.51 6.32 6.56
CA SER A 91 -11.58 5.19 6.62
C SER A 91 -11.45 4.68 8.05
N LYS A 92 -11.11 3.39 8.20
CA LYS A 92 -10.88 2.77 9.51
C LYS A 92 -9.45 2.29 9.63
N LEU A 93 -8.86 2.52 10.80
CA LEU A 93 -7.60 1.96 11.24
C LEU A 93 -7.88 1.23 12.56
N ASN A 94 -7.63 -0.08 12.58
CA ASN A 94 -7.86 -0.93 13.73
C ASN A 94 -6.54 -1.47 14.26
N PHE A 95 -6.48 -1.70 15.56
CA PHE A 95 -5.33 -2.30 16.24
C PHE A 95 -5.75 -3.50 17.09
N GLY A 96 -4.81 -4.40 17.35
CA GLY A 96 -5.01 -5.55 18.23
C GLY A 96 -5.96 -6.59 17.66
N SER A 97 -6.82 -7.16 18.49
CA SER A 97 -7.77 -8.21 18.07
C SER A 97 -8.73 -7.75 16.98
N ASN A 98 -9.10 -6.46 16.97
CA ASN A 98 -10.01 -5.90 15.96
C ASN A 98 -9.34 -5.69 14.60
N ALA A 99 -8.02 -5.83 14.52
CA ALA A 99 -7.29 -5.77 13.27
C ALA A 99 -7.39 -7.07 12.44
N VAL A 100 -7.81 -8.18 13.06
CA VAL A 100 -7.85 -9.48 12.40
C VAL A 100 -8.96 -9.51 11.35
N VAL A 101 -8.57 -9.60 10.07
CA VAL A 101 -9.48 -9.77 8.94
C VAL A 101 -9.69 -11.26 8.71
N SER A 102 -10.94 -11.70 8.67
CA SER A 102 -11.32 -13.09 8.45
C SER A 102 -12.67 -13.18 7.75
N GLY A 103 -12.98 -14.34 7.16
CA GLY A 103 -14.23 -14.59 6.46
C GLY A 103 -14.01 -14.95 4.98
N SER A 104 -15.12 -15.12 4.26
CA SER A 104 -15.08 -15.46 2.83
C SER A 104 -14.38 -14.37 2.03
N GLY A 105 -13.40 -14.76 1.21
CA GLY A 105 -12.61 -13.85 0.38
C GLY A 105 -11.39 -13.23 1.08
N ALA A 106 -11.21 -13.43 2.39
CA ALA A 106 -9.97 -13.06 3.06
C ALA A 106 -8.86 -14.07 2.71
N VAL A 107 -7.71 -13.56 2.28
CA VAL A 107 -6.51 -14.35 1.97
C VAL A 107 -5.36 -13.91 2.86
N SER A 108 -4.29 -14.72 2.95
CA SER A 108 -3.13 -14.42 3.79
C SER A 108 -1.85 -14.84 3.11
N THR A 109 -0.85 -13.98 3.16
CA THR A 109 0.50 -14.24 2.65
C THR A 109 1.52 -13.98 3.76
N PRO A 110 2.62 -14.76 3.84
CA PRO A 110 3.66 -14.51 4.84
C PRO A 110 4.34 -13.16 4.64
N LEU A 111 4.54 -12.44 5.74
CA LEU A 111 5.46 -11.30 5.76
C LEU A 111 6.91 -11.79 5.71
N VAL A 112 7.74 -11.13 4.92
CA VAL A 112 9.18 -11.38 4.87
C VAL A 112 9.97 -10.23 5.50
N LEU A 113 11.12 -10.54 6.06
CA LEU A 113 11.99 -9.56 6.71
C LEU A 113 12.82 -8.82 5.66
N GLY A 114 12.64 -7.51 5.57
CA GLY A 114 13.55 -6.60 4.88
C GLY A 114 14.62 -6.02 5.82
N GLN A 115 15.57 -5.28 5.24
CA GLN A 115 16.61 -4.56 6.00
C GLN A 115 16.12 -3.25 6.62
N ASP A 116 14.98 -2.74 6.16
CA ASP A 116 14.39 -1.50 6.64
C ASP A 116 13.09 -1.74 7.43
N SER A 117 12.33 -0.66 7.64
CA SER A 117 11.10 -0.65 8.43
C SER A 117 9.83 -0.96 7.62
N TYR A 118 9.92 -1.27 6.34
CA TYR A 118 8.75 -1.59 5.52
C TYR A 118 8.25 -3.02 5.76
N TYR A 119 7.00 -3.26 5.35
CA TYR A 119 6.41 -4.60 5.29
C TYR A 119 6.54 -5.13 3.87
N TYR A 120 7.09 -6.34 3.78
CA TYR A 120 7.37 -7.00 2.53
C TYR A 120 6.58 -8.29 2.41
N ILE A 121 6.14 -8.57 1.20
CA ILE A 121 5.48 -9.82 0.80
C ILE A 121 6.09 -10.31 -0.51
N THR A 122 5.97 -11.61 -0.77
CA THR A 122 6.55 -12.24 -1.96
C THR A 122 5.49 -12.34 -3.06
N LEU A 123 5.68 -11.56 -4.13
CA LEU A 123 4.94 -11.69 -5.38
C LEU A 123 5.63 -12.75 -6.25
N GLU A 124 4.86 -13.71 -6.74
CA GLU A 124 5.33 -14.83 -7.56
C GLU A 124 4.99 -14.61 -9.04
N ALA A 125 3.80 -14.08 -9.33
CA ALA A 125 3.36 -13.82 -10.69
C ALA A 125 2.26 -12.75 -10.75
N ILE A 126 1.97 -12.26 -11.95
CA ILE A 126 0.77 -11.48 -12.24
C ILE A 126 0.05 -12.11 -13.42
N SER A 127 -1.27 -12.23 -13.31
CA SER A 127 -2.13 -12.63 -14.42
C SER A 127 -2.89 -11.43 -14.96
N VAL A 128 -3.01 -11.35 -16.29
CA VAL A 128 -3.92 -10.45 -17.01
C VAL A 128 -4.81 -11.33 -17.88
N GLY A 129 -6.10 -11.39 -17.57
CA GLY A 129 -7.03 -12.33 -18.17
C GLY A 129 -6.54 -13.78 -17.96
N ARG A 130 -6.20 -14.46 -19.06
CA ARG A 130 -5.66 -15.83 -19.04
C ARG A 130 -4.13 -15.92 -19.14
N LYS A 131 -3.44 -14.78 -19.28
CA LYS A 131 -1.99 -14.72 -19.50
C LYS A 131 -1.27 -14.51 -18.18
N ILE A 132 -0.38 -15.43 -17.83
CA ILE A 132 0.43 -15.38 -16.61
C ILE A 132 1.82 -14.85 -16.95
N ILE A 133 2.29 -13.86 -16.20
CA ILE A 133 3.65 -13.34 -16.22
C ILE A 133 4.33 -13.72 -14.91
N ASP A 134 5.27 -14.66 -14.98
CA ASP A 134 5.92 -15.29 -13.84
C ASP A 134 7.29 -14.64 -13.51
N LEU A 135 7.61 -14.49 -12.22
CA LEU A 135 8.92 -14.04 -11.72
C LEU A 135 9.92 -15.18 -11.50
N THR A 136 9.48 -16.45 -11.46
CA THR A 136 10.34 -17.61 -11.14
C THR A 136 11.49 -17.81 -12.12
N GLY A 137 11.37 -17.34 -13.36
CA GLY A 137 12.41 -17.40 -14.38
C GLY A 137 13.61 -16.47 -14.16
N ALA A 138 13.53 -15.52 -13.22
CA ALA A 138 14.62 -14.59 -12.90
C ALA A 138 15.60 -15.13 -11.83
N SER A 139 15.38 -16.36 -11.35
CA SER A 139 16.08 -16.97 -10.21
C SER A 139 17.46 -17.59 -10.54
N GLU A 140 18.13 -17.22 -11.64
CA GLU A 140 19.52 -17.67 -11.88
C GLU A 140 20.60 -16.77 -11.26
N SER A 141 20.26 -15.56 -10.81
CA SER A 141 21.18 -14.70 -10.06
C SER A 141 20.70 -14.55 -8.62
N GLY A 142 21.38 -15.24 -7.70
CA GLY A 142 21.08 -15.41 -6.27
C GLY A 142 21.01 -14.15 -5.39
N ASN A 143 20.39 -13.06 -5.85
CA ASN A 143 20.06 -11.86 -5.10
C ASN A 143 18.58 -11.50 -5.36
N LEU A 144 17.65 -12.37 -4.94
CA LEU A 144 16.25 -11.97 -4.88
C LEU A 144 16.11 -11.07 -3.64
N GLU A 145 15.96 -9.76 -3.83
CA GLU A 145 15.40 -8.88 -2.80
C GLU A 145 13.98 -9.37 -2.53
N LYS A 146 13.81 -10.13 -1.44
CA LYS A 146 12.70 -11.08 -1.22
C LYS A 146 11.30 -10.47 -1.07
N GLY A 147 11.13 -9.18 -1.32
CA GLY A 147 9.94 -8.46 -0.96
C GLY A 147 9.63 -7.30 -1.88
N ILE A 148 8.37 -7.17 -2.28
CA ILE A 148 7.88 -5.90 -2.83
C ILE A 148 7.13 -5.13 -1.74
N THR A 149 7.23 -3.80 -1.81
CA THR A 149 6.26 -2.92 -1.15
C THR A 149 5.01 -2.86 -2.03
N VAL A 150 3.82 -2.85 -1.44
CA VAL A 150 2.51 -2.99 -2.12
C VAL A 150 2.30 -2.05 -3.33
N THR A 151 3.07 -0.97 -3.43
CA THR A 151 2.90 0.10 -4.40
C THR A 151 3.73 -0.04 -5.68
N SER A 152 4.61 -1.03 -5.81
CA SER A 152 5.56 -1.09 -6.94
C SER A 152 5.55 -2.43 -7.66
N LEU A 153 5.37 -2.37 -8.98
CA LEU A 153 5.52 -3.52 -9.85
C LEU A 153 7.02 -3.73 -10.17
N PRO A 154 7.59 -4.93 -9.97
CA PRO A 154 8.95 -5.23 -10.37
C PRO A 154 9.19 -4.93 -11.86
N GLU A 155 10.31 -4.28 -12.17
CA GLU A 155 10.68 -3.90 -13.54
C GLU A 155 10.66 -5.09 -14.51
N GLN A 156 11.02 -6.28 -14.01
CA GLN A 156 11.04 -7.54 -14.76
C GLN A 156 9.64 -7.96 -15.26
N LEU A 157 8.58 -7.66 -14.49
CA LEU A 157 7.21 -7.95 -14.89
C LEU A 157 6.65 -6.92 -15.86
N TYR A 158 7.19 -5.71 -15.87
CA TYR A 158 6.59 -4.57 -16.54
C TYR A 158 6.39 -4.79 -18.06
N PRO A 159 7.39 -5.26 -18.86
CA PRO A 159 7.18 -5.49 -20.29
C PRO A 159 6.11 -6.56 -20.58
N GLY A 160 6.11 -7.66 -19.82
CA GLY A 160 5.16 -8.75 -19.97
C GLY A 160 3.73 -8.32 -19.61
N PHE A 161 3.61 -7.58 -18.50
CA PHE A 161 2.36 -6.99 -18.04
C PHE A 161 1.76 -6.03 -19.07
N MET A 162 2.56 -5.10 -19.58
CA MET A 162 2.14 -4.15 -20.61
C MET A 162 1.73 -4.83 -21.92
N SER A 163 2.47 -5.86 -22.34
CA SER A 163 2.07 -6.68 -23.49
C SER A 163 0.74 -7.39 -23.25
N ALA A 164 0.55 -7.99 -22.08
CA ALA A 164 -0.69 -8.70 -21.75
C ALA A 164 -1.91 -7.77 -21.70
N LEU A 165 -1.77 -6.56 -21.16
CA LEU A 165 -2.84 -5.55 -21.20
C LEU A 165 -3.22 -5.17 -22.62
N LYS A 166 -2.22 -4.96 -23.50
CA LYS A 166 -2.46 -4.66 -24.92
C LYS A 166 -3.15 -5.79 -25.67
N ASP A 167 -2.81 -7.03 -25.32
CA ASP A 167 -3.42 -8.20 -25.94
C ASP A 167 -4.88 -8.38 -25.50
N GLU A 168 -5.20 -8.07 -24.24
CA GLU A 168 -6.55 -8.29 -23.67
C GLU A 168 -7.50 -7.09 -23.91
N ILE A 169 -6.97 -5.86 -24.00
CA ILE A 169 -7.75 -4.65 -24.26
C ILE A 169 -7.80 -4.37 -25.76
N HIS A 170 -8.90 -4.76 -26.39
CA HIS A 170 -9.14 -4.57 -27.83
C HIS A 170 -9.73 -3.19 -28.16
N LEU A 171 -9.07 -2.12 -27.74
CA LEU A 171 -9.48 -0.74 -28.03
C LEU A 171 -8.39 0.06 -28.76
N PRO A 172 -8.75 1.12 -29.50
CA PRO A 172 -7.78 2.00 -30.12
C PRO A 172 -6.90 2.70 -29.08
N TYR A 173 -5.59 2.60 -29.24
CA TYR A 173 -4.63 3.34 -28.42
C TYR A 173 -4.68 4.84 -28.73
N VAL A 174 -4.49 5.66 -27.71
CA VAL A 174 -4.33 7.11 -27.83
C VAL A 174 -3.19 7.58 -26.95
N ASP A 175 -2.53 8.66 -27.35
CA ASP A 175 -1.53 9.30 -26.50
C ASP A 175 -2.22 10.02 -25.33
N ASP A 176 -1.60 9.97 -24.16
CA ASP A 176 -2.03 10.77 -23.02
C ASP A 176 -1.71 12.25 -23.26
N PRO A 177 -2.70 13.16 -23.27
CA PRO A 177 -2.47 14.59 -23.40
C PRO A 177 -1.55 15.17 -22.32
N THR A 178 -1.47 14.53 -21.15
CA THR A 178 -0.65 14.97 -20.01
C THR A 178 0.73 14.34 -19.97
N GLY A 179 0.95 13.26 -20.72
CA GLY A 179 2.20 12.48 -20.71
C GLY A 179 2.52 11.77 -19.39
N GLN A 180 1.55 11.65 -18.48
CA GLN A 180 1.71 11.00 -17.18
C GLN A 180 1.39 9.50 -17.24
N LEU A 181 0.43 9.12 -18.09
CA LEU A 181 -0.02 7.74 -18.27
C LEU A 181 0.67 7.11 -19.49
N ILE A 182 1.07 5.85 -19.33
CA ILE A 182 1.84 5.11 -20.35
C ILE A 182 0.91 4.35 -21.31
N LEU A 183 -0.34 4.07 -20.89
CA LEU A 183 -1.29 3.29 -21.67
C LEU A 183 -2.69 3.89 -21.58
N CYS A 184 -3.12 4.52 -22.67
CA CYS A 184 -4.44 5.12 -22.79
C CYS A 184 -5.21 4.53 -23.97
N TYR A 185 -6.52 4.33 -23.78
CA TYR A 185 -7.41 3.76 -24.77
C TYR A 185 -8.60 4.68 -25.02
N LYS A 186 -9.01 4.79 -26.28
CA LYS A 186 -10.26 5.44 -26.65
C LYS A 186 -11.41 4.47 -26.42
N SER A 187 -12.30 4.79 -25.48
CA SER A 187 -13.51 4.01 -25.21
C SER A 187 -14.75 4.88 -25.11
N SER A 188 -15.91 4.30 -25.44
CA SER A 188 -17.18 4.74 -24.85
C SER A 188 -17.34 4.07 -23.47
N LEU A 189 -18.17 4.64 -22.58
CA LEU A 189 -18.37 4.10 -21.22
C LEU A 189 -18.95 2.66 -21.23
N ASP A 190 -19.67 2.29 -22.29
CA ASP A 190 -20.36 1.01 -22.41
C ASP A 190 -19.49 -0.10 -23.03
N ASP A 191 -18.43 0.28 -23.77
CA ASP A 191 -17.60 -0.66 -24.54
C ASP A 191 -16.37 -1.17 -23.77
N PHE A 192 -16.01 -0.55 -22.64
CA PHE A 192 -14.79 -0.91 -21.93
C PHE A 192 -15.03 -2.07 -20.96
N ARG A 193 -14.34 -3.19 -21.21
CA ARG A 193 -14.21 -4.27 -20.24
C ARG A 193 -12.78 -4.32 -19.73
N ILE A 194 -12.67 -4.22 -18.42
CA ILE A 194 -11.39 -4.22 -17.74
C ILE A 194 -10.93 -5.67 -17.65
N PRO A 195 -9.71 -5.99 -18.11
CA PRO A 195 -9.19 -7.32 -17.96
C PRO A 195 -9.09 -7.65 -16.47
N SER A 196 -9.45 -8.87 -16.08
CA SER A 196 -9.17 -9.33 -14.72
C SER A 196 -7.66 -9.33 -14.52
N ILE A 197 -7.18 -8.68 -13.47
CA ILE A 197 -5.77 -8.67 -13.11
C ILE A 197 -5.66 -9.32 -11.73
N THR A 198 -4.81 -10.33 -11.60
CA THR A 198 -4.59 -11.04 -10.32
C THR A 198 -3.11 -10.99 -9.97
N ALA A 199 -2.82 -10.52 -8.76
CA ALA A 199 -1.49 -10.63 -8.17
C ALA A 199 -1.40 -11.95 -7.39
N HIS A 200 -0.44 -12.79 -7.76
CA HIS A 200 -0.18 -14.08 -7.15
C HIS A 200 0.94 -13.93 -6.14
N PHE A 201 0.59 -13.93 -4.86
CA PHE A 201 1.55 -13.92 -3.76
C PHE A 201 1.75 -15.34 -3.22
N THR A 202 2.84 -15.57 -2.51
CA THR A 202 3.04 -16.84 -1.81
C THR A 202 1.86 -17.14 -0.89
N GLY A 203 1.08 -18.17 -1.26
CA GLY A 203 -0.08 -18.65 -0.52
C GLY A 203 -1.38 -17.84 -0.69
N ALA A 204 -1.42 -16.84 -1.57
CA ALA A 204 -2.60 -16.00 -1.74
C ALA A 204 -2.72 -15.38 -3.14
N ASP A 205 -3.93 -15.40 -3.69
CA ASP A 205 -4.28 -14.68 -4.91
C ASP A 205 -5.14 -13.46 -4.57
N VAL A 206 -4.77 -12.30 -5.10
CA VAL A 206 -5.51 -11.05 -4.91
C VAL A 206 -5.93 -10.51 -6.27
N GLU A 207 -7.24 -10.56 -6.55
CA GLU A 207 -7.82 -9.93 -7.73
C GLU A 207 -7.90 -8.41 -7.53
N LEU A 208 -7.33 -7.69 -8.47
CA LEU A 208 -7.29 -6.24 -8.53
C LEU A 208 -8.60 -5.72 -9.12
N SER A 209 -9.48 -5.21 -8.27
CA SER A 209 -10.79 -4.70 -8.72
C SER A 209 -10.64 -3.50 -9.65
N SER A 210 -11.54 -3.39 -10.63
CA SER A 210 -11.64 -2.31 -11.61
C SER A 210 -11.58 -0.88 -11.03
N ASN A 211 -12.01 -0.70 -9.78
CA ASN A 211 -12.09 0.60 -9.13
C ASN A 211 -10.74 1.13 -8.61
N HIS A 212 -9.66 0.34 -8.69
CA HIS A 212 -8.36 0.69 -8.11
C HIS A 212 -7.24 0.95 -9.13
N HIS A 213 -7.49 0.79 -10.45
CA HIS A 213 -6.42 0.84 -11.48
C HIS A 213 -6.73 1.70 -12.71
N LEU A 214 -7.79 2.52 -12.68
CA LEU A 214 -8.15 3.44 -13.77
C LEU A 214 -8.26 4.87 -13.27
N HIS A 215 -7.73 5.78 -14.07
CA HIS A 215 -7.82 7.23 -13.93
C HIS A 215 -8.27 7.83 -15.26
#